data_AF-A0A9Q2RYN2-F1
#
_entry.id   AF-A0A9Q2RYN2-F1
#
_cell.length_a   1.000
_cell.length_b   1.000
_cell.length_c   1.000
_cell.angle_alpha   90.00
_cell.angle_beta   90.00
_cell.angle_gamma   90.00
#
_symmetry.space_group_name_H-M   'P 1'
#
loop_
_entity.id
_entity.type
_entity.pdbx_description
1 polymer ?
#
loop_
_entity_poly.entity_id
_entity_poly.type
_entity_poly.pdbx_seq_one_letter_code
_entity_poly.pdbx_strand_id
1 'polypeptide(L)'
;MLNHHTIFEDISRDPVAAFIQHTGASVDTELQNLPTLTQEGIARYVICGVKPGSFLLAVFAGERTIAEHKADHLNKPLLMQYFAFVETECPRDCHGSSDKVRAWVERGGVLGLEVTNG
;
A
#
# COMPACT_ATOMS: atom_id res chain seq x y z
N MET A 1 -7.65 17.40 -14.69
CA MET A 1 -8.05 17.48 -13.28
C MET A 1 -8.44 16.08 -12.86
N LEU A 2 -7.60 15.40 -12.07
CA LEU A 2 -7.93 14.08 -11.52
C LEU A 2 -9.02 14.28 -10.46
N ASN A 3 -10.21 13.71 -10.66
CA ASN A 3 -11.27 13.76 -9.66
C ASN A 3 -10.91 12.77 -8.54
N HIS A 4 -10.35 13.23 -7.42
CA HIS A 4 -9.98 12.35 -6.30
C HIS A 4 -11.16 11.55 -5.74
N HIS A 5 -12.41 12.01 -5.95
CA HIS A 5 -13.62 11.26 -5.61
C HIS A 5 -13.71 9.92 -6.36
N THR A 6 -13.33 9.89 -7.65
CA THR A 6 -13.44 8.67 -8.44
C THR A 6 -12.41 7.63 -8.03
N ILE A 7 -11.22 8.05 -7.61
CA ILE A 7 -10.13 7.12 -7.24
C ILE A 7 -10.45 6.36 -5.96
N PHE A 8 -11.00 7.02 -4.94
CA PHE A 8 -11.42 6.31 -3.73
C PHE A 8 -12.58 5.36 -3.99
N GLU A 9 -13.51 5.73 -4.87
CA GLU A 9 -14.59 4.84 -5.30
C GLU A 9 -14.07 3.63 -6.07
N ASP A 10 -13.10 3.83 -6.96
CA ASP A 10 -12.46 2.76 -7.73
C ASP A 10 -11.68 1.81 -6.83
N ILE A 11 -10.89 2.35 -5.88
CA ILE A 11 -10.20 1.55 -4.86
C ILE A 11 -11.20 0.76 -4.01
N SER A 12 -12.30 1.37 -3.56
CA SER A 12 -13.29 0.65 -2.75
C SER A 12 -14.08 -0.39 -3.55
N ARG A 13 -14.25 -0.21 -4.86
CA ARG A 13 -14.90 -1.18 -5.74
C ARG A 13 -14.02 -2.38 -6.01
N ASP A 14 -12.75 -2.14 -6.36
CA ASP A 14 -11.76 -3.16 -6.67
C ASP A 14 -10.34 -2.65 -6.34
N PRO A 15 -9.85 -2.90 -5.11
CA PRO A 15 -8.54 -2.42 -4.68
C PRO A 15 -7.40 -2.95 -5.55
N VAL A 16 -7.52 -4.18 -6.04
CA VAL A 16 -6.46 -4.86 -6.81
C VAL A 16 -6.38 -4.27 -8.21
N ALA A 17 -7.53 -4.11 -8.89
CA ALA A 17 -7.56 -3.47 -10.20
C ALA A 17 -7.07 -2.01 -10.13
N ALA A 18 -7.48 -1.25 -9.10
CA ALA A 18 -6.99 0.10 -8.90
C ALA A 18 -5.47 0.13 -8.65
N PHE A 19 -4.94 -0.81 -7.86
CA PHE A 19 -3.50 -0.93 -7.62
C PHE A 19 -2.73 -1.19 -8.92
N ILE A 20 -3.17 -2.16 -9.73
CA ILE A 20 -2.58 -2.46 -11.05
C ILE A 20 -2.59 -1.22 -11.93
N GLN A 21 -3.76 -0.59 -12.07
CA GLN A 21 -3.95 0.57 -12.94
C GLN A 21 -3.04 1.75 -12.57
N HIS A 22 -2.89 2.03 -11.28
CA HIS A 22 -2.21 3.25 -10.82
C HIS A 22 -0.74 3.04 -10.47
N THR A 23 -0.28 1.82 -10.22
CA THR A 23 1.14 1.55 -9.93
C THR A 23 1.89 0.98 -11.13
N GLY A 24 1.17 0.47 -12.14
CA GLY A 24 1.77 -0.29 -13.24
C GLY A 24 2.20 -1.71 -12.84
N ALA A 25 1.72 -2.21 -11.70
CA ALA A 25 1.92 -3.58 -11.27
C ALA A 25 1.33 -4.58 -12.29
N SER A 26 1.83 -5.81 -12.24
CA SER A 26 1.35 -6.89 -13.11
C SER A 26 -0.03 -7.40 -12.67
N VAL A 27 -0.78 -7.98 -13.60
CA VAL A 27 -2.13 -8.53 -13.37
C VAL A 27 -2.14 -9.72 -12.40
N ASP A 28 -0.99 -10.36 -12.17
CA ASP A 28 -0.77 -11.47 -11.24
C ASP A 28 -0.22 -11.02 -9.87
N THR A 29 -0.37 -9.73 -9.52
CA THR A 29 0.06 -9.14 -8.24
C THR A 29 -0.28 -9.99 -7.01
N GLU A 30 0.69 -10.11 -6.10
CA GLU A 30 0.51 -10.79 -4.81
C GLU A 30 -0.52 -10.11 -3.91
N LEU A 31 -0.91 -8.85 -4.21
CA LEU A 31 -1.96 -8.15 -3.48
C LEU A 31 -3.27 -8.95 -3.46
N GLN A 32 -3.60 -9.66 -4.55
CA GLN A 32 -4.82 -10.47 -4.64
C GLN A 32 -4.84 -11.65 -3.65
N ASN A 33 -3.66 -12.09 -3.21
CA ASN A 33 -3.49 -13.20 -2.27
C ASN A 33 -3.49 -12.74 -0.80
N LEU A 34 -3.41 -11.44 -0.54
CA LEU A 34 -3.54 -10.87 0.80
C LEU A 34 -5.02 -10.74 1.20
N PRO A 35 -5.35 -10.71 2.50
CA PRO A 35 -6.72 -10.58 2.98
C PRO A 35 -7.43 -9.35 2.40
N THR A 36 -8.64 -9.52 1.87
CA THR A 36 -9.45 -8.46 1.23
C THR A 36 -9.56 -7.18 2.06
N LEU A 37 -9.72 -7.31 3.39
CA LEU A 37 -9.80 -6.18 4.32
C LEU A 37 -8.53 -5.31 4.34
N THR A 38 -7.38 -5.85 3.94
CA THR A 38 -6.11 -5.10 3.90
C THR A 38 -5.79 -4.55 2.53
N GLN A 39 -6.32 -5.16 1.46
CA GLN A 39 -6.08 -4.74 0.07
C GLN A 39 -6.46 -3.27 -0.14
N GLU A 40 -7.64 -2.86 0.34
CA GLU A 40 -8.11 -1.46 0.25
C GLU A 40 -7.17 -0.50 0.99
N GLY A 41 -6.69 -0.88 2.18
CA GLY A 41 -5.75 -0.07 2.96
C GLY A 41 -4.39 0.07 2.29
N ILE A 42 -3.90 -1.01 1.67
CA ILE A 42 -2.67 -1.02 0.87
C ILE A 42 -2.83 -0.11 -0.35
N ALA A 43 -3.90 -0.28 -1.13
CA ALA A 43 -4.16 0.51 -2.33
C ALA A 43 -4.26 2.01 -2.01
N ARG A 44 -5.02 2.39 -0.98
CA ARG A 44 -5.13 3.79 -0.52
C ARG A 44 -3.78 4.38 -0.10
N TYR A 45 -2.94 3.60 0.58
CA TYR A 45 -1.62 4.04 0.98
C TYR A 45 -0.69 4.24 -0.21
N VAL A 46 -0.57 3.23 -1.08
CA VAL A 46 0.38 3.28 -2.19
C VAL A 46 -0.06 4.32 -3.23
N ILE A 47 -1.32 4.33 -3.64
CA ILE A 47 -1.83 5.19 -4.70
C ILE A 47 -1.96 6.64 -4.22
N CYS A 48 -2.56 6.86 -3.05
CA CYS A 48 -2.98 8.20 -2.59
C CYS A 48 -2.19 8.72 -1.38
N GLY A 49 -1.24 7.95 -0.82
CA GLY A 49 -0.51 8.35 0.38
C GLY A 49 -1.38 8.39 1.64
N VAL A 50 -2.55 7.73 1.65
CA VAL A 50 -3.40 7.72 2.86
C VAL A 50 -2.73 6.88 3.94
N LYS A 51 -2.50 7.46 5.12
CA LYS A 51 -1.85 6.78 6.23
C LYS A 51 -2.59 5.48 6.59
N PRO A 52 -1.91 4.31 6.59
CA PRO A 52 -2.56 3.04 6.86
C PRO A 52 -2.71 2.80 8.37
N GLY A 53 -3.48 1.77 8.72
CA GLY A 53 -3.58 1.28 10.09
C GLY A 53 -2.24 0.78 10.65
N SER A 54 -2.15 0.64 11.98
CA SER A 54 -0.85 0.43 12.65
C SER A 54 -0.11 -0.85 12.25
N PHE A 55 -0.82 -1.90 11.85
CA PHE A 55 -0.19 -3.14 11.36
C PHE A 55 0.52 -2.90 10.02
N LEU A 56 -0.22 -2.44 9.01
CA LEU A 56 0.33 -2.11 7.69
C LEU A 56 1.40 -1.02 7.78
N LEU A 57 1.24 -0.05 8.68
CA LEU A 57 2.27 0.97 8.93
C LEU A 57 3.61 0.32 9.33
N ALA A 58 3.59 -0.66 10.22
CA ALA A 58 4.79 -1.39 10.63
C ALA A 58 5.36 -2.27 9.50
N VAL A 59 4.49 -2.88 8.69
CA VAL A 59 4.90 -3.63 7.48
C VAL A 59 5.65 -2.71 6.51
N PHE A 60 5.05 -1.58 6.12
CA PHE A 60 5.69 -0.62 5.22
C PHE A 60 6.94 0.02 5.82
N ALA A 61 6.99 0.24 7.13
CA ALA A 61 8.20 0.73 7.80
C ALA A 61 9.34 -0.31 7.86
N GLY A 62 9.09 -1.57 7.52
CA GLY A 62 10.09 -2.65 7.61
C GLY A 62 10.26 -3.21 9.03
N GLU A 63 9.37 -2.86 9.97
CA GLU A 63 9.49 -3.16 11.39
C GLU A 63 8.86 -4.52 11.73
N ARG A 64 9.54 -5.61 11.33
CA ARG A 64 9.02 -7.00 11.43
C ARG A 64 8.46 -7.37 12.79
N THR A 65 9.20 -7.09 13.87
CA THR A 65 8.78 -7.41 15.24
C THR A 65 7.51 -6.65 15.63
N ILE A 66 7.42 -5.37 15.25
CA ILE A 66 6.25 -4.54 15.56
C ILE A 66 5.04 -5.00 14.74
N ALA A 67 5.24 -5.34 13.47
CA ALA A 67 4.20 -5.90 12.62
C ALA A 67 3.66 -7.22 13.17
N GLU A 68 4.53 -8.13 13.63
CA GLU A 68 4.12 -9.40 14.24
C GLU A 68 3.29 -9.20 15.52
N HIS A 69 3.66 -8.24 16.38
CA HIS A 69 2.90 -7.93 17.59
C HIS A 69 1.54 -7.28 17.30
N LYS A 70 1.41 -6.58 16.17
CA LYS A 70 0.17 -5.91 15.76
C LYS A 70 -0.73 -6.76 14.88
N ALA A 71 -0.21 -7.86 14.32
CA ALA A 71 -0.96 -8.74 13.46
C ALA A 71 -2.03 -9.51 14.25
N ASP A 72 -3.26 -9.49 13.76
CA ASP A 72 -4.33 -10.37 14.23
C ASP A 72 -4.13 -11.81 13.70
N HIS A 73 -5.05 -12.69 14.05
CA HIS A 73 -5.03 -14.10 13.66
C HIS A 73 -5.13 -14.34 12.14
N LEU A 74 -5.67 -13.40 11.37
CA LEU A 74 -5.76 -13.50 9.91
C LEU A 74 -4.46 -13.06 9.23
N ASN A 75 -3.85 -11.99 9.76
CA ASN A 75 -2.68 -11.36 9.17
C ASN A 75 -1.37 -12.04 9.59
N LYS A 76 -1.31 -12.58 10.80
CA LYS A 76 -0.09 -13.16 11.37
C LYS A 76 0.50 -14.32 10.54
N PRO A 77 -0.30 -15.29 10.03
CA PRO A 77 0.22 -16.35 9.16
C PRO A 77 0.80 -15.83 7.84
N LEU A 78 0.38 -14.65 7.40
CA LEU A 78 0.74 -14.06 6.10
C LEU A 78 1.85 -13.00 6.20
N LEU A 79 2.44 -12.81 7.39
CA LEU A 79 3.39 -11.73 7.65
C LEU A 79 4.56 -11.71 6.65
N MET A 80 5.10 -12.88 6.31
CA MET A 80 6.18 -12.99 5.33
C MET A 80 5.72 -12.66 3.90
N GLN A 81 4.48 -12.96 3.55
CA GLN A 81 3.90 -12.62 2.25
C GLN A 81 3.71 -11.11 2.12
N TYR A 82 3.27 -10.43 3.19
CA TYR A 82 3.21 -8.96 3.23
C TYR A 82 4.57 -8.33 2.96
N PHE A 83 5.62 -8.77 3.64
CA PHE A 83 6.96 -8.22 3.44
C PHE A 83 7.52 -8.53 2.04
N ALA A 84 7.24 -9.72 1.50
CA ALA A 84 7.64 -10.07 0.14
C ALA A 84 6.94 -9.15 -0.87
N PHE A 85 5.61 -9.03 -0.81
CA PHE A 85 4.81 -8.14 -1.65
C PHE A 85 5.32 -6.69 -1.61
N VAL A 86 5.57 -6.16 -0.42
CA VAL A 86 6.05 -4.77 -0.27
C VAL A 86 7.43 -4.59 -0.91
N GLU A 87 8.34 -5.55 -0.76
CA GLU A 87 9.68 -5.45 -1.34
C GLU A 87 9.68 -5.61 -2.86
N THR A 88 8.78 -6.42 -3.43
CA THR A 88 8.81 -6.78 -4.85
C THR A 88 7.90 -5.93 -5.72
N GLU A 89 6.77 -5.46 -5.20
CA GLU A 89 5.71 -4.86 -6.02
C GLU A 89 5.39 -3.40 -5.65
N CYS A 90 5.80 -2.94 -4.48
CA CYS A 90 5.55 -1.55 -4.10
C CYS A 90 6.67 -0.61 -4.57
N PRO A 91 6.37 0.68 -4.83
CA PRO A 91 7.39 1.67 -5.16
C PRO A 91 8.45 1.79 -4.05
N ARG A 92 9.73 1.78 -4.42
CA ARG A 92 10.88 1.74 -3.49
C ARG A 92 10.89 2.83 -2.41
N ASP A 93 10.29 3.98 -2.69
CA ASP A 93 10.27 5.13 -1.77
C ASP A 93 9.08 5.10 -0.80
N CYS A 94 8.13 4.16 -0.96
CA CYS A 94 6.98 4.03 -0.07
C CYS A 94 7.23 3.09 1.14
N HIS A 95 8.40 2.46 1.26
CA HIS A 95 8.64 1.48 2.31
C HIS A 95 10.12 1.35 2.72
N GLY A 96 10.36 0.66 3.84
CA GLY A 96 11.67 0.29 4.38
C GLY A 96 12.16 1.17 5.53
N SER A 97 11.47 2.26 5.83
CA SER A 97 11.68 3.02 7.07
C SER A 97 10.49 3.92 7.39
N SER A 98 10.32 4.28 8.67
CA SER A 98 9.29 5.23 9.11
C SER A 98 9.40 6.61 8.41
N ASP A 99 10.61 7.07 8.10
CA ASP A 99 10.82 8.33 7.37
C ASP A 99 10.35 8.26 5.92
N LYS A 100 10.62 7.15 5.22
CA LYS A 100 10.11 6.94 3.86
C LYS A 100 8.59 6.90 3.84
N VAL A 101 8.00 6.16 4.77
CA VAL A 101 6.54 6.08 4.90
C VAL A 101 5.93 7.45 5.16
N ARG A 102 6.52 8.25 6.05
CA ARG A 102 6.09 9.63 6.30
C ARG A 102 6.19 10.49 5.04
N ALA A 103 7.33 10.48 4.36
CA ALA A 103 7.53 11.24 3.13
C ALA A 103 6.56 10.82 2.01
N TRP A 104 6.21 9.53 1.93
CA TRP A 104 5.24 9.00 0.98
C TRP A 104 3.82 9.51 1.24
N VAL A 105 3.41 9.52 2.51
CA VAL A 105 2.13 10.09 2.96
C VAL A 105 2.06 11.59 2.66
N GLU A 106 3.10 12.33 3.03
CA GLU A 106 3.20 13.78 2.79
C GLU A 106 3.15 14.13 1.30
N ARG A 107 3.73 13.27 0.45
CA ARG A 107 3.72 13.42 -1.01
C ARG A 107 2.36 13.13 -1.64
N GLY A 108 1.52 12.29 -1.03
CA GLY A 108 0.25 11.85 -1.61
C GLY A 108 0.35 10.61 -2.50
N GLY A 109 1.31 9.73 -2.24
CA GLY A 109 1.46 8.45 -2.95
C GLY A 109 1.90 8.58 -4.41
N VAL A 110 1.56 7.56 -5.21
CA VAL A 110 1.89 7.54 -6.66
C VAL A 110 1.29 8.75 -7.38
N LEU A 111 0.05 9.13 -7.07
CA LEU A 111 -0.57 10.30 -7.70
C LEU A 111 0.19 11.60 -7.42
N GLY A 112 0.82 11.69 -6.23
CA GLY A 112 1.70 12.80 -5.89
C GLY A 112 2.97 12.86 -6.74
N LEU A 113 3.48 11.72 -7.22
CA LEU A 113 4.64 11.67 -8.11
C LEU A 113 4.30 12.17 -9.53
N GLU A 114 3.13 11.82 -10.03
CA GLU A 114 2.66 12.24 -11.36
C GLU A 114 2.52 13.77 -11.46
N VAL A 115 2.05 14.42 -10.39
CA VAL A 115 1.88 15.88 -10.34
C VAL A 115 3.23 16.61 -10.34
N THR A 116 4.28 16.03 -9.74
CA THR A 116 5.61 16.68 -9.69
C THR A 116 6.41 16.54 -11.00
N ASN A 117 5.98 15.66 -11.90
CA ASN A 117 6.67 15.38 -13.16
C ASN A 117 6.00 16.03 -14.39
N GLY A 118 4.91 16.79 -14.20
CA GLY A 118 4.19 17.53 -15.23
C GLY A 118 4.33 19.03 -15.05
#